data_AF-A0A812KM41-F1
#
_entry.id   AF-A0A812KM41-F1
#
_cell.length_a   1.000
_cell.length_b   1.000
_cell.length_c   1.000
_cell.angle_alpha   90.00
_cell.angle_beta   90.00
_cell.angle_gamma   90.00
#
_symmetry.space_group_name_H-M   'P 1'
#
loop_
_entity.id
_entity.type
_entity.pdbx_description
1 polymer ?
#
loop_
_entity_poly.entity_id
_entity_poly.type
_entity_poly.pdbx_seq_one_letter_code
_entity_poly.pdbx_strand_id
1 'polypeptide(L)'
;MAMRRIANGLCQSARRRGFSSAPVSQAEAVPSKSQLRAHALQSAVPMIGFGVVDCVVMTQVGSTMDAVLGARLGISSITAAAIGLFCSDSCGVLFGGTIESFAGKLGLPSANLTSEQLEMPETRRVATLGRLVGVQLGVLLGSTTLLLQGKPESSNNKGEETLLPEKCLQSTPSHLATTVSITKAADVVVFSKPGCPFCEEAENALLARGLVFNKVPHDLHRANLQELTASAAAPSIWMHGKYVGNKYGSGGSVSDQESNS
;
A
#
# COMPACT_ATOMS: atom_id res chain seq x y z
N MET A 1 -12.87 -24.37 -20.73
CA MET A 1 -14.14 -23.94 -21.39
C MET A 1 -15.26 -23.52 -20.42
N ALA A 2 -15.18 -23.82 -19.12
CA ALA A 2 -16.18 -23.44 -18.12
C ALA A 2 -16.08 -21.98 -17.60
N MET A 3 -14.90 -21.33 -17.69
CA MET A 3 -14.72 -19.96 -17.18
C MET A 3 -15.32 -18.85 -18.06
N ARG A 4 -15.59 -19.11 -19.35
CA ARG A 4 -16.28 -18.12 -20.22
C ARG A 4 -17.77 -17.98 -19.92
N ARG A 5 -18.38 -18.90 -19.17
CA ARG A 5 -19.82 -18.88 -18.86
C ARG A 5 -20.16 -18.02 -17.64
N ILE A 6 -19.22 -17.77 -16.74
CA ILE A 6 -19.47 -16.96 -15.52
C ILE A 6 -19.45 -15.46 -15.84
N ALA A 7 -18.62 -15.01 -16.78
CA ALA A 7 -18.59 -13.61 -17.23
C ALA A 7 -19.90 -13.17 -17.95
N ASN A 8 -20.61 -14.12 -18.59
CA ASN A 8 -21.90 -13.83 -19.24
C ASN A 8 -23.07 -13.75 -18.24
N GLY A 9 -22.92 -14.25 -17.01
CA GLY A 9 -24.00 -14.29 -16.01
C GLY A 9 -24.27 -12.95 -15.35
N LEU A 10 -23.24 -12.14 -15.10
CA LEU A 10 -23.38 -10.85 -14.40
C LEU A 10 -23.85 -9.71 -15.32
N CYS A 11 -23.66 -9.84 -16.63
CA CYS A 11 -24.14 -8.87 -17.61
C CYS A 11 -25.67 -8.99 -17.86
N GLN A 12 -26.31 -10.08 -17.44
CA GLN A 12 -27.74 -10.32 -17.68
C GLN A 12 -28.69 -9.71 -16.64
N SER A 13 -28.23 -9.36 -15.43
CA SER A 13 -29.13 -8.83 -14.39
C SER A 13 -29.62 -7.40 -14.62
N ALA A 14 -29.03 -6.65 -15.55
CA ALA A 14 -29.56 -5.33 -15.95
C ALA A 14 -30.61 -5.40 -17.08
N ARG A 15 -30.89 -6.60 -17.63
CA ARG A 15 -31.68 -6.80 -18.86
C ARG A 15 -33.17 -7.12 -18.64
N ARG A 16 -33.77 -6.75 -17.51
CA ARG A 16 -35.20 -7.02 -17.25
C ARG A 16 -35.93 -5.87 -16.58
N ARG A 17 -36.18 -4.79 -17.31
CA ARG A 17 -37.43 -4.02 -17.20
C ARG A 17 -37.76 -3.48 -18.59
N GLY A 18 -38.72 -4.11 -19.25
CA GLY A 18 -39.19 -3.72 -20.58
C GLY A 18 -40.15 -2.53 -20.54
N PHE A 19 -40.31 -1.89 -21.69
CA PHE A 19 -41.59 -1.39 -22.15
C PHE A 19 -41.64 -1.31 -23.68
N SER A 20 -42.87 -1.41 -24.17
CA SER A 20 -43.31 -1.73 -25.52
C SER A 20 -43.05 -0.63 -26.57
N SER A 21 -43.05 -1.06 -27.83
CA SER A 21 -42.70 -0.41 -29.10
C SER A 21 -43.60 0.76 -29.56
N ALA A 22 -42.98 1.74 -30.21
CA ALA A 22 -43.55 2.46 -31.35
C ALA A 22 -42.43 2.77 -32.38
N PRO A 23 -42.67 2.63 -33.70
CA PRO A 23 -41.62 2.79 -34.70
C PRO A 23 -41.47 4.27 -35.05
N VAL A 24 -40.36 4.89 -34.65
CA VAL A 24 -39.95 6.19 -35.18
C VAL A 24 -38.80 5.96 -36.14
N SER A 25 -39.11 6.14 -37.42
CA SER A 25 -38.17 6.27 -38.52
C SER A 25 -37.10 7.32 -38.22
N GLN A 26 -35.86 6.91 -37.92
CA GLN A 26 -34.66 7.73 -38.13
C GLN A 26 -33.49 6.84 -38.57
N ALA A 27 -32.98 7.15 -39.74
CA ALA A 27 -31.77 6.60 -40.31
C ALA A 27 -30.57 6.73 -39.34
N GLU A 28 -29.69 5.73 -39.34
CA GLU A 28 -28.42 5.64 -38.59
C GLU A 28 -27.50 6.86 -38.82
N ALA A 29 -27.74 7.94 -38.07
CA ALA A 29 -26.83 9.07 -38.00
C ALA A 29 -25.87 8.89 -36.81
N VAL A 30 -24.57 8.83 -37.11
CA VAL A 30 -23.47 8.80 -36.14
C VAL A 30 -23.68 9.89 -35.07
N PRO A 31 -23.52 9.59 -33.77
CA PRO A 31 -23.79 10.54 -32.70
C PRO A 31 -22.90 11.79 -32.82
N SER A 32 -23.51 12.96 -32.59
CA SER A 32 -22.80 14.23 -32.67
C SER A 32 -21.69 14.32 -31.62
N LYS A 33 -20.59 15.00 -31.94
CA LYS A 33 -19.45 15.20 -31.03
C LYS A 33 -19.86 15.86 -29.70
N SER A 34 -20.88 16.73 -29.71
CA SER A 34 -21.41 17.36 -28.50
C SER A 34 -22.15 16.36 -27.61
N GLN A 35 -22.94 15.45 -28.20
CA GLN A 35 -23.66 14.39 -27.47
C GLN A 35 -22.69 13.35 -26.89
N LEU A 36 -21.65 12.98 -27.64
CA LEU A 36 -20.58 12.10 -27.17
C LEU A 36 -19.82 12.71 -25.98
N ARG A 37 -19.51 14.01 -26.03
CA ARG A 37 -18.87 14.73 -24.91
C ARG A 37 -19.77 14.80 -23.68
N ALA A 38 -21.05 15.11 -23.86
CA ALA A 38 -22.01 15.11 -22.76
C ALA A 38 -22.13 13.71 -22.13
N HIS A 39 -22.16 12.66 -22.95
CA HIS A 39 -22.21 11.28 -22.48
C HIS A 39 -20.93 10.84 -21.73
N ALA A 40 -19.77 11.26 -22.23
CA ALA A 40 -18.49 11.04 -21.55
C ALA A 40 -18.48 11.73 -20.17
N LEU A 41 -18.94 12.98 -20.10
CA LEU A 41 -18.98 13.77 -18.87
C LEU A 41 -19.94 13.16 -17.84
N GLN A 42 -21.13 12.75 -18.29
CA GLN A 42 -22.13 12.08 -17.45
C GLN A 42 -21.62 10.72 -16.92
N SER A 43 -20.74 10.05 -17.67
CA SER A 43 -20.09 8.81 -17.24
C SER A 43 -18.88 9.05 -16.33
N ALA A 44 -18.20 10.19 -16.47
CA ALA A 44 -16.99 10.55 -15.72
C ALA A 44 -17.32 11.02 -14.30
N VAL A 45 -18.34 11.85 -14.12
CA VAL A 45 -18.63 12.50 -12.82
C VAL A 45 -18.90 11.50 -11.68
N PRO A 46 -19.72 10.45 -11.85
CA PRO A 46 -19.84 9.42 -10.82
C PRO A 46 -18.52 8.70 -10.53
N MET A 47 -17.67 8.52 -11.54
CA MET A 47 -16.37 7.85 -11.38
C MET A 47 -15.36 8.71 -10.62
N ILE A 48 -15.45 10.04 -10.72
CA ILE A 48 -14.67 10.96 -9.87
C ILE A 48 -15.06 10.75 -8.40
N GLY A 49 -16.37 10.72 -8.11
CA GLY A 49 -16.86 10.47 -6.76
C GLY A 49 -16.44 9.10 -6.22
N PHE A 50 -16.51 8.06 -7.05
CA PHE A 50 -15.99 6.72 -6.72
C PHE A 50 -14.50 6.78 -6.37
N GLY A 51 -13.66 7.40 -7.22
CA GLY A 51 -12.21 7.50 -6.99
C GLY A 51 -11.83 8.28 -5.72
N VAL A 52 -12.61 9.33 -5.38
CA VAL A 52 -12.40 10.08 -4.13
C VAL A 52 -12.73 9.22 -2.91
N VAL A 53 -13.89 8.57 -2.90
CA VAL A 53 -14.27 7.65 -1.82
C VAL A 53 -13.24 6.52 -1.71
N ASP A 54 -12.77 6.03 -2.86
CA ASP A 54 -11.84 4.92 -2.94
C ASP A 54 -10.50 5.26 -2.27
N CYS A 55 -9.89 6.39 -2.64
CA CYS A 55 -8.65 6.84 -2.02
C CYS A 55 -8.78 7.14 -0.52
N VAL A 56 -9.91 7.71 -0.08
CA VAL A 56 -10.14 8.03 1.34
C VAL A 56 -10.28 6.76 2.17
N VAL A 57 -11.12 5.82 1.74
CA VAL A 57 -11.35 4.56 2.44
C VAL A 57 -10.09 3.70 2.43
N MET A 58 -9.41 3.58 1.29
CA MET A 58 -8.15 2.84 1.20
C MET A 58 -7.10 3.39 2.18
N THR A 59 -6.97 4.72 2.27
CA THR A 59 -6.01 5.35 3.18
C THR A 59 -6.36 5.13 4.65
N GLN A 60 -7.63 5.32 5.00
CA GLN A 60 -8.08 5.24 6.40
C GLN A 60 -8.11 3.79 6.91
N VAL A 61 -8.61 2.87 6.09
CA VAL A 61 -8.58 1.43 6.40
C VAL A 61 -7.14 0.91 6.36
N GLY A 62 -6.35 1.30 5.36
CA GLY A 62 -4.96 0.87 5.24
C GLY A 62 -4.11 1.31 6.43
N SER A 63 -4.21 2.57 6.86
CA SER A 63 -3.46 3.07 8.02
C SER A 63 -3.90 2.46 9.35
N THR A 64 -5.20 2.23 9.53
CA THR A 64 -5.72 1.57 10.74
C THR A 64 -5.37 0.08 10.78
N MET A 65 -5.44 -0.61 9.64
CA MET A 65 -5.05 -2.02 9.52
C MET A 65 -3.54 -2.20 9.68
N ASP A 66 -2.72 -1.30 9.14
CA ASP A 66 -1.27 -1.32 9.32
C ASP A 66 -0.89 -1.17 10.79
N ALA A 67 -1.54 -0.25 11.52
CA ALA A 67 -1.34 -0.09 12.96
C ALA A 67 -1.80 -1.32 13.77
N VAL A 68 -2.96 -1.91 13.45
CA VAL A 68 -3.54 -3.03 14.22
C VAL A 68 -2.85 -4.35 13.90
N LEU A 69 -2.58 -4.63 12.63
CA LEU A 69 -2.01 -5.90 12.16
C LEU A 69 -0.49 -5.89 12.18
N GLY A 70 0.14 -4.73 11.96
CA GLY A 70 1.58 -4.55 12.14
C GLY A 70 2.00 -4.74 13.60
N ALA A 71 1.24 -4.14 14.54
CA ALA A 71 1.54 -4.25 15.98
C ALA A 71 1.19 -5.62 16.59
N ARG A 72 0.20 -6.35 16.04
CA ARG A 72 -0.25 -7.63 16.63
C ARG A 72 0.18 -8.89 15.90
N LEU A 73 0.38 -8.83 14.59
CA LEU A 73 0.61 -10.02 13.75
C LEU A 73 1.87 -9.90 12.89
N GLY A 74 2.59 -8.77 12.95
CA GLY A 74 3.81 -8.55 12.16
C GLY A 74 3.59 -8.61 10.65
N ILE A 75 2.35 -8.32 10.19
CA ILE A 75 1.98 -8.40 8.77
C ILE A 75 2.59 -7.21 8.02
N SER A 76 3.04 -7.46 6.79
CA SER A 76 3.63 -6.44 5.93
C SER A 76 2.65 -5.30 5.57
N SER A 77 3.16 -4.08 5.46
CA SER A 77 2.37 -2.88 5.12
C SER A 77 1.66 -2.98 3.77
N ILE A 78 2.21 -3.74 2.82
CA ILE A 78 1.57 -3.98 1.51
C ILE A 78 0.29 -4.81 1.65
N THR A 79 0.19 -5.68 2.67
CA THR A 79 -1.04 -6.43 2.97
C THR A 79 -2.12 -5.51 3.53
N ALA A 80 -1.76 -4.57 4.41
CA ALA A 80 -2.70 -3.57 4.91
C ALA A 80 -3.22 -2.68 3.76
N ALA A 81 -2.34 -2.30 2.81
CA ALA A 81 -2.74 -1.61 1.60
C ALA A 81 -3.70 -2.43 0.72
N ALA A 82 -3.43 -3.73 0.54
CA ALA A 82 -4.31 -4.62 -0.22
C ALA A 82 -5.70 -4.78 0.43
N ILE A 83 -5.76 -4.85 1.76
CA ILE A 83 -7.03 -4.85 2.50
C ILE A 83 -7.74 -3.50 2.34
N GLY A 84 -6.99 -2.39 2.41
CA GLY A 84 -7.51 -1.05 2.13
C GLY A 84 -8.19 -0.97 0.77
N LEU A 85 -7.52 -1.43 -0.28
CA LEU A 85 -8.06 -1.47 -1.64
C LEU A 85 -9.32 -2.35 -1.73
N PHE A 86 -9.30 -3.54 -1.13
CA PHE A 86 -10.45 -4.46 -1.13
C PHE A 86 -11.69 -3.87 -0.42
N CYS A 87 -11.49 -3.30 0.78
CA CYS A 87 -12.56 -2.65 1.54
C CYS A 87 -13.12 -1.46 0.78
N SER A 88 -12.24 -0.74 0.10
CA SER A 88 -12.57 0.45 -0.65
C SER A 88 -13.40 0.17 -1.91
N ASP A 89 -13.02 -0.82 -2.70
CA ASP A 89 -13.82 -1.32 -3.84
C ASP A 89 -15.23 -1.71 -3.38
N SER A 90 -15.33 -2.39 -2.24
CA SER A 90 -16.62 -2.78 -1.64
C SER A 90 -17.46 -1.56 -1.26
N CYS A 91 -16.85 -0.57 -0.62
CA CYS A 91 -17.51 0.69 -0.27
C CYS A 91 -17.96 1.48 -1.50
N GLY A 92 -17.10 1.61 -2.52
CA GLY A 92 -17.43 2.34 -3.74
C GLY A 92 -18.62 1.74 -4.49
N VAL A 93 -18.76 0.41 -4.50
CA VAL A 93 -19.96 -0.26 -5.05
C VAL A 93 -21.19 0.01 -4.20
N LEU A 94 -21.08 -0.07 -2.86
CA LEU A 94 -22.19 0.19 -1.94
C LEU A 94 -22.68 1.65 -1.98
N PHE A 95 -21.75 2.61 -2.14
CA PHE A 95 -22.07 4.03 -2.23
C PHE A 95 -22.42 4.49 -3.65
N GLY A 96 -22.37 3.60 -4.66
CA GLY A 96 -22.64 3.93 -6.05
C GLY A 96 -23.95 4.69 -6.25
N GLY A 97 -25.04 4.26 -5.60
CA GLY A 97 -26.34 4.96 -5.68
C GLY A 97 -26.34 6.36 -5.06
N THR A 98 -25.52 6.60 -4.03
CA THR A 98 -25.35 7.93 -3.42
C THR A 98 -24.53 8.84 -4.35
N ILE A 99 -23.47 8.29 -4.93
CA ILE A 99 -22.61 8.98 -5.89
C ILE A 99 -23.40 9.37 -7.14
N GLU A 100 -24.24 8.46 -7.66
CA GLU A 100 -25.14 8.72 -8.79
C GLU A 100 -26.18 9.79 -8.45
N SER A 101 -26.76 9.74 -7.25
CA SER A 101 -27.72 10.76 -6.78
C SER A 101 -27.08 12.14 -6.66
N PHE A 102 -25.81 12.20 -6.23
CA PHE A 102 -25.05 13.44 -6.15
C PHE A 102 -24.67 13.95 -7.55
N ALA A 103 -24.25 13.06 -8.45
CA ALA A 103 -23.99 13.39 -9.85
C ALA A 103 -25.25 13.91 -10.57
N GLY A 104 -26.43 13.36 -10.26
CA GLY A 104 -27.71 13.84 -10.77
C GLY A 104 -28.07 15.25 -10.32
N LYS A 105 -27.61 15.68 -9.13
CA LYS A 105 -27.82 17.04 -8.61
C LYS A 105 -26.88 18.09 -9.22
N LEU A 106 -25.81 17.68 -9.91
CA LEU A 106 -24.85 18.58 -10.55
C LEU A 106 -25.34 19.18 -11.88
N GLY A 107 -26.54 18.82 -12.35
CA GLY A 107 -27.19 19.49 -13.49
C GLY A 107 -26.43 19.35 -14.81
N LEU A 108 -25.79 18.20 -15.05
CA LEU A 108 -24.94 17.98 -16.22
C LEU A 108 -25.73 17.95 -17.54
N PRO A 109 -25.11 18.35 -18.66
CA PRO A 109 -25.74 18.34 -19.97
C PRO A 109 -26.22 16.93 -20.34
N SER A 110 -27.52 16.80 -20.66
CA SER A 110 -28.11 15.51 -21.04
C SER A 110 -27.70 15.12 -22.45
N ALA A 111 -27.09 13.95 -22.60
CA ALA A 111 -26.59 13.47 -23.89
C ALA A 111 -27.70 13.13 -24.90
N ASN A 112 -28.94 12.91 -24.44
CA ASN A 112 -30.13 12.57 -25.26
C ASN A 112 -29.79 11.65 -26.44
N LEU A 113 -29.11 10.53 -26.15
CA LEU A 113 -28.78 9.50 -27.13
C LEU A 113 -29.90 8.46 -27.18
N THR A 114 -30.22 7.97 -28.38
CA THR A 114 -31.16 6.84 -28.52
C THR A 114 -30.53 5.55 -27.98
N SER A 115 -31.37 4.58 -27.61
CA SER A 115 -30.90 3.28 -27.11
C SER A 115 -29.98 2.57 -28.10
N GLU A 116 -30.24 2.72 -29.41
CA GLU A 116 -29.41 2.18 -30.49
C GLU A 116 -28.05 2.90 -30.58
N GLN A 117 -28.01 4.22 -30.38
CA GLN A 117 -26.77 5.00 -30.33
C GLN A 117 -25.90 4.70 -29.10
N LEU A 118 -26.51 4.29 -27.98
CA LEU A 118 -25.77 3.85 -26.79
C LEU A 118 -25.11 2.48 -26.96
N GLU A 119 -25.65 1.64 -27.84
CA GLU A 119 -25.07 0.33 -28.14
C GLU A 119 -23.90 0.40 -29.13
N MET A 120 -23.77 1.51 -29.86
CA MET A 120 -22.66 1.73 -30.79
C MET A 120 -21.30 1.64 -30.08
N PRO A 121 -20.30 0.98 -30.70
CA PRO A 121 -18.99 0.80 -30.09
C PRO A 121 -18.26 2.12 -29.87
N GLU A 122 -18.46 3.13 -30.69
CA GLU A 122 -17.88 4.47 -30.51
C GLU A 122 -18.39 5.12 -29.23
N THR A 123 -19.70 5.10 -29.01
CA THR A 123 -20.33 5.65 -27.79
C THR A 123 -19.85 4.92 -26.55
N ARG A 124 -19.74 3.58 -26.61
CA ARG A 124 -19.19 2.77 -25.50
C ARG A 124 -17.73 3.08 -25.22
N ARG A 125 -16.89 3.21 -26.25
CA ARG A 125 -15.48 3.59 -26.10
C ARG A 125 -15.34 4.96 -25.45
N VAL A 126 -16.13 5.94 -25.89
CA VAL A 126 -16.13 7.29 -25.33
C VAL A 126 -16.60 7.28 -23.87
N ALA A 127 -17.63 6.49 -23.53
CA ALA A 127 -18.08 6.34 -22.15
C ALA A 127 -17.02 5.68 -21.27
N THR A 128 -16.36 4.61 -21.74
CA THR A 128 -15.27 3.94 -21.02
C THR A 128 -14.07 4.87 -20.82
N LEU A 129 -13.71 5.66 -21.83
CA LEU A 129 -12.65 6.67 -21.70
C LEU A 129 -13.03 7.73 -20.67
N GLY A 130 -14.28 8.21 -20.69
CA GLY A 130 -14.81 9.14 -19.71
C GLY A 130 -14.75 8.58 -18.28
N ARG A 131 -15.12 7.30 -18.11
CA ARG A 131 -15.01 6.62 -16.81
C ARG A 131 -13.56 6.50 -16.34
N LEU A 132 -12.65 6.09 -17.23
CA LEU A 132 -11.23 5.98 -16.92
C LEU A 132 -10.66 7.32 -16.45
N VAL A 133 -10.89 8.39 -17.21
CA VAL A 133 -10.46 9.75 -16.83
C VAL A 133 -11.09 10.18 -15.52
N GLY A 134 -12.38 9.88 -15.31
CA GLY A 134 -13.08 10.17 -14.07
C GLY A 134 -12.44 9.50 -12.85
N VAL A 135 -12.15 8.20 -12.93
CA VAL A 135 -11.46 7.47 -11.84
C VAL A 135 -10.10 8.10 -11.56
N GLN A 136 -9.28 8.36 -12.58
CA GLN A 136 -7.95 8.94 -12.38
C GLN A 136 -8.01 10.32 -11.71
N LEU A 137 -8.93 11.19 -12.15
CA LEU A 137 -9.13 12.49 -11.51
C LEU A 137 -9.64 12.35 -10.07
N GLY A 138 -10.56 11.41 -9.83
CA GLY A 138 -11.08 11.12 -8.49
C GLY A 138 -9.98 10.65 -7.53
N VAL A 139 -9.14 9.73 -7.99
CA VAL A 139 -7.98 9.22 -7.24
C VAL A 139 -7.00 10.36 -6.93
N LEU A 140 -6.64 11.19 -7.92
CA LEU A 140 -5.77 12.35 -7.71
C LEU A 140 -6.34 13.34 -6.67
N LEU A 141 -7.64 13.63 -6.75
CA LEU A 141 -8.32 14.47 -5.76
C LEU A 141 -8.34 13.81 -4.38
N GLY A 142 -8.60 12.50 -4.30
CA GLY A 142 -8.59 11.74 -3.05
C GLY A 142 -7.21 11.66 -2.40
N SER A 143 -6.14 11.50 -3.18
CA SER A 143 -4.75 11.54 -2.71
C SER A 143 -4.37 12.89 -2.09
N THR A 144 -5.07 13.99 -2.43
CA THR A 144 -4.86 15.28 -1.76
C THR A 144 -5.17 15.21 -0.25
N THR A 145 -6.01 14.26 0.18
CA THR A 145 -6.26 13.98 1.60
C THR A 145 -5.01 13.50 2.34
N LEU A 146 -4.11 12.78 1.65
CA LEU A 146 -2.82 12.36 2.20
C LEU A 146 -1.92 13.57 2.50
N LEU A 147 -1.97 14.60 1.63
CA LEU A 147 -1.21 15.83 1.81
C LEU A 147 -1.70 16.64 3.02
N LEU A 148 -3.00 16.57 3.34
CA LEU A 148 -3.59 17.28 4.48
C LEU A 148 -3.43 16.55 5.82
N GLN A 149 -3.20 15.23 5.80
CA GLN A 149 -2.87 14.44 6.99
C GLN A 149 -1.39 14.58 7.40
N GLY A 150 -0.57 15.34 6.64
CA GLY A 150 0.82 15.67 6.96
C GLY A 150 0.97 16.80 7.98
N LYS A 151 0.84 16.51 9.28
CA LYS A 151 1.49 17.25 10.38
C LYS A 151 2.03 16.25 11.42
N PRO A 152 3.13 16.57 12.13
CA PRO A 152 4.26 15.66 12.31
C PRO A 152 4.14 14.77 13.55
N GLU A 153 4.31 13.47 13.34
CA GLU A 153 4.90 12.55 14.33
C GLU A 153 6.09 11.90 13.59
N SER A 154 7.29 12.02 14.18
CA SER A 154 8.56 11.59 13.58
C SER A 154 8.49 10.15 13.06
N SER A 155 8.29 10.00 11.76
CA SER A 155 8.41 8.74 11.03
C SER A 155 8.81 9.09 9.60
N ASN A 156 10.12 9.23 9.41
CA ASN A 156 10.74 9.55 8.14
C ASN A 156 10.67 8.34 7.20
N ASN A 157 10.33 8.61 5.94
CA ASN A 157 10.25 7.75 4.75
C ASN A 157 8.96 6.92 4.56
N LYS A 158 7.93 7.56 4.00
CA LYS A 158 6.90 6.88 3.20
C LYS A 158 7.20 7.14 1.73
N GLY A 159 7.93 6.21 1.10
CA GLY A 159 8.16 6.19 -0.33
C GLY A 159 6.88 5.77 -1.06
N GLU A 160 6.28 6.73 -1.74
CA GLU A 160 5.47 6.51 -2.92
C GLU A 160 6.40 5.95 -4.01
N GLU A 161 6.34 4.63 -4.27
CA GLU A 161 7.03 4.03 -5.41
C GLU A 161 6.03 3.78 -6.54
N THR A 162 6.07 4.68 -7.52
CA THR A 162 5.45 4.50 -8.83
C THR A 162 6.24 3.47 -9.63
N LEU A 163 5.48 2.58 -10.28
CA LEU A 163 5.86 1.47 -11.14
C LEU A 163 7.07 1.67 -12.09
N LEU A 164 7.98 0.67 -12.10
CA LEU A 164 8.80 0.08 -13.19
C LEU A 164 10.33 0.04 -12.92
N PRO A 165 11.08 -0.93 -13.50
CA PRO A 165 11.14 -2.35 -13.17
C PRO A 165 12.57 -2.77 -12.68
N GLU A 166 12.66 -3.95 -12.07
CA GLU A 166 13.92 -4.70 -11.81
C GLU A 166 15.04 -3.98 -11.04
N LYS A 167 15.11 -4.25 -9.73
CA LYS A 167 16.30 -4.86 -9.13
C LYS A 167 15.98 -5.45 -7.77
N CYS A 168 16.14 -6.76 -7.66
CA CYS A 168 16.17 -7.48 -6.41
C CYS A 168 17.14 -6.82 -5.42
N LEU A 169 16.73 -6.81 -4.15
CA LEU A 169 17.53 -6.79 -2.91
C LEU A 169 17.30 -5.57 -2.00
N GLN A 170 17.01 -5.90 -0.74
CA GLN A 170 16.85 -5.06 0.46
C GLN A 170 15.50 -4.37 0.73
N SER A 171 14.44 -5.16 0.88
CA SER A 171 13.47 -4.88 1.96
C SER A 171 13.93 -5.60 3.22
N THR A 172 14.78 -4.95 4.04
CA THR A 172 14.96 -5.41 5.42
C THR A 172 13.66 -5.10 6.18
N PRO A 173 13.07 -6.06 6.93
CA PRO A 173 11.84 -5.82 7.67
C PRO A 173 12.05 -4.65 8.64
N SER A 174 11.10 -3.72 8.69
CA SER A 174 11.16 -2.46 9.45
C SER A 174 11.48 -2.63 10.95
N HIS A 175 11.20 -3.80 11.53
CA HIS A 175 11.57 -4.14 12.90
C HIS A 175 13.08 -4.37 13.07
N LEU A 176 13.77 -4.88 12.04
CA LEU A 176 15.23 -5.13 12.02
C LEU A 176 16.03 -3.84 11.79
N ALA A 177 15.46 -2.90 11.03
CA ALA A 177 16.10 -1.62 10.70
C ALA A 177 16.46 -0.80 11.95
N THR A 178 15.63 -0.84 13.00
CA THR A 178 15.92 -0.18 14.29
C THR A 178 17.13 -0.80 14.98
N THR A 179 17.17 -2.13 15.09
CA THR A 179 18.33 -2.83 15.71
C THR A 179 19.60 -2.64 14.87
N VAL A 180 19.51 -2.68 13.54
CA VAL A 180 20.64 -2.45 12.62
C VAL A 180 21.13 -1.00 12.66
N SER A 181 20.24 -0.04 12.85
CA SER A 181 20.61 1.38 13.01
C SER A 181 21.33 1.59 14.34
N ILE A 182 20.84 0.96 15.41
CA ILE A 182 21.47 1.00 16.72
C ILE A 182 22.87 0.37 16.67
N THR A 183 23.05 -0.78 16.02
CA THR A 183 24.37 -1.43 15.89
C THR A 183 25.37 -0.64 15.05
N LYS A 184 24.88 0.29 14.21
CA LYS A 184 25.70 1.22 13.41
C LYS A 184 25.89 2.59 14.06
N ALA A 185 25.17 2.89 15.14
CA ALA A 185 25.17 4.22 15.77
C ALA A 185 26.39 4.47 16.67
N ALA A 186 27.08 3.42 17.11
CA ALA A 186 28.27 3.52 17.96
C ALA A 186 29.33 2.48 17.57
N ASP A 187 30.59 2.76 17.89
CA ASP A 187 31.74 1.90 17.58
C ASP A 187 31.59 0.50 18.20
N VAL A 188 31.06 0.44 19.43
CA VAL A 188 30.74 -0.80 20.15
C VAL A 188 29.35 -0.70 20.77
N VAL A 189 28.50 -1.69 20.51
CA VAL A 189 27.14 -1.80 21.06
C VAL A 189 26.98 -3.13 21.77
N VAL A 190 26.51 -3.08 23.01
CA VAL A 190 26.31 -4.27 23.85
C VAL A 190 24.84 -4.39 24.22
N PHE A 191 24.21 -5.47 23.76
CA PHE A 191 22.86 -5.84 24.20
C PHE A 191 22.97 -6.63 25.50
N SER A 192 22.56 -5.98 26.59
CA SER A 192 22.74 -6.46 27.96
C SER A 192 21.40 -6.74 28.63
N LYS A 193 21.37 -7.75 29.52
CA LYS A 193 20.20 -8.12 30.30
C LYS A 193 20.45 -7.84 31.80
N PRO A 194 19.53 -7.17 32.52
CA PRO A 194 19.68 -6.93 33.95
C PRO A 194 19.75 -8.26 34.72
N GLY A 195 20.72 -8.39 35.62
CA GLY A 195 20.94 -9.59 36.45
C GLY A 195 21.65 -10.74 35.74
N CYS A 196 22.28 -10.52 34.58
CA CYS A 196 23.05 -11.53 33.88
C CYS A 196 24.56 -11.41 34.18
N PRO A 197 25.20 -12.41 34.82
CA PRO A 197 26.62 -12.34 35.19
C PRO A 197 27.54 -12.24 33.96
N PHE A 198 27.17 -12.90 32.86
CA PHE A 198 27.92 -12.85 31.60
C PHE A 198 27.86 -11.48 30.91
N CYS A 199 26.77 -10.72 31.11
CA CYS A 199 26.68 -9.37 30.57
C CYS A 199 27.58 -8.41 31.34
N GLU A 200 27.61 -8.53 32.67
CA GLU A 200 28.49 -7.74 33.53
C GLU A 200 29.96 -8.04 33.28
N GLU A 201 30.33 -9.31 33.10
CA GLU A 201 31.68 -9.71 32.72
C GLU A 201 32.12 -9.11 31.38
N ALA A 202 31.24 -9.12 30.36
CA ALA A 202 31.52 -8.53 29.06
C ALA A 202 31.67 -6.99 29.14
N GLU A 203 30.81 -6.32 29.90
CA GLU A 203 30.89 -4.87 30.14
C GLU A 203 32.22 -4.51 30.84
N ASN A 204 32.59 -5.24 31.91
CA ASN A 204 33.85 -5.05 32.63
C ASN A 204 35.07 -5.32 31.74
N ALA A 205 35.02 -6.32 30.87
CA ALA A 205 36.11 -6.65 29.94
C ALA A 205 36.32 -5.58 28.86
N LEU A 206 35.27 -4.83 28.48
CA LEU A 206 35.36 -3.69 27.58
C LEU A 206 35.90 -2.45 28.30
N LEU A 207 35.43 -2.18 29.52
CA LEU A 207 35.95 -1.10 30.37
C LEU A 207 37.42 -1.28 30.72
N ALA A 208 37.85 -2.50 31.03
CA ALA A 208 39.26 -2.81 31.33
C ALA A 208 40.20 -2.53 30.14
N ARG A 209 39.67 -2.53 28.91
CA ARG A 209 40.39 -2.18 27.69
C ARG A 209 40.23 -0.70 27.29
N GLY A 210 39.54 0.10 28.10
CA GLY A 210 39.28 1.52 27.83
C GLY A 210 38.32 1.78 26.67
N LEU A 211 37.48 0.81 26.31
CA LEU A 211 36.52 0.95 25.20
C LEU A 211 35.23 1.61 25.69
N VAL A 212 34.79 2.64 24.96
CA VAL A 212 33.46 3.24 25.15
C VAL A 212 32.45 2.40 24.38
N PHE A 213 31.35 2.00 25.03
CA PHE A 213 30.29 1.23 24.39
C PHE A 213 28.91 1.75 24.77
N ASN A 214 27.95 1.55 23.87
CA ASN A 214 26.55 1.86 24.13
C ASN A 214 25.82 0.62 24.66
N LYS A 215 25.15 0.76 25.81
CA LYS A 215 24.38 -0.31 26.44
C LYS A 215 22.93 -0.24 26.02
N VAL A 216 22.43 -1.33 25.45
CA VAL A 216 21.05 -1.43 24.93
C VAL A 216 20.35 -2.59 25.63
N PRO A 217 19.09 -2.43 26.08
CA PRO A 217 18.34 -3.52 26.70
C PRO A 217 18.10 -4.66 25.70
N HIS A 218 18.61 -5.86 26.02
CA HIS A 218 18.50 -7.03 25.16
C HIS A 218 17.04 -7.47 24.92
N ASP A 219 16.18 -7.38 25.94
CA ASP A 219 14.82 -7.94 25.90
C ASP A 219 13.93 -7.28 24.82
N LEU A 220 14.13 -5.99 24.55
CA LEU A 220 13.39 -5.26 23.51
C LEU A 220 13.80 -5.64 22.09
N HIS A 221 15.02 -6.16 21.90
CA HIS A 221 15.58 -6.45 20.58
C HIS A 221 15.84 -7.95 20.35
N ARG A 222 15.40 -8.82 21.27
CA ARG A 222 15.67 -10.26 21.25
C ARG A 222 15.29 -10.95 19.93
N ALA A 223 14.10 -10.66 19.40
CA ALA A 223 13.63 -11.26 18.15
C ALA A 223 14.53 -10.86 16.96
N ASN A 224 14.93 -9.60 16.92
CA ASN A 224 15.81 -9.06 15.87
C ASN A 224 17.22 -9.62 15.96
N LEU A 225 17.76 -9.75 17.18
CA LEU A 225 19.07 -10.33 17.40
C LEU A 225 19.11 -11.80 17.01
N GLN A 226 18.05 -12.55 17.28
CA GLN A 226 17.92 -13.95 16.88
C GLN A 226 17.91 -14.10 15.35
N GLU A 227 17.23 -13.19 14.64
CA GLU A 227 17.20 -13.16 13.18
C GLU A 227 18.57 -12.79 12.58
N LEU A 228 19.27 -11.81 13.16
CA LEU A 228 20.55 -11.34 12.65
C LEU A 228 21.75 -12.25 12.97
N THR A 229 21.73 -12.90 14.12
CA THR A 229 22.91 -13.63 14.66
C THR A 229 22.68 -15.13 14.75
N ALA A 230 21.50 -15.61 14.35
CA ALA A 230 21.00 -16.96 14.59
C ALA A 230 20.97 -17.35 16.09
N SER A 231 21.12 -16.39 17.02
CA SER A 231 21.17 -16.63 18.46
C SER A 231 20.41 -15.57 19.26
N ALA A 232 19.63 -16.03 20.23
CA ALA A 232 18.90 -15.16 21.16
C ALA A 232 19.61 -15.02 22.54
N ALA A 233 20.90 -15.37 22.60
CA ALA A 233 21.65 -15.40 23.84
C ALA A 233 22.30 -14.04 24.17
N ALA A 234 22.09 -13.58 25.40
CA ALA A 234 22.77 -12.42 25.97
C ALA A 234 24.12 -12.83 26.62
N PRO A 235 25.12 -11.94 26.67
CA PRO A 235 25.18 -10.64 25.97
C PRO A 235 25.37 -10.83 24.46
N SER A 236 24.89 -9.89 23.65
CA SER A 236 25.20 -9.84 22.20
C SER A 236 26.03 -8.59 21.90
N ILE A 237 27.24 -8.77 21.37
CA ILE A 237 28.21 -7.70 21.14
C ILE A 237 28.32 -7.41 19.65
N TRP A 238 28.28 -6.13 19.31
CA TRP A 238 28.34 -5.61 17.95
C TRP A 238 29.39 -4.52 17.83
N MET A 239 30.12 -4.52 16.71
CA MET A 239 31.08 -3.48 16.37
C MET A 239 30.86 -3.03 14.93
N HIS A 240 30.67 -1.73 14.71
CA HIS A 240 30.43 -1.16 13.38
C HIS A 240 29.32 -1.88 12.58
N GLY A 241 28.23 -2.28 13.25
CA GLY A 241 27.14 -3.03 12.63
C GLY A 241 27.43 -4.52 12.35
N LYS A 242 28.61 -5.03 12.71
CA LYS A 242 28.99 -6.46 12.59
C LYS A 242 28.85 -7.18 13.93
N TYR A 243 28.25 -8.36 13.91
CA TYR A 243 28.14 -9.21 15.09
C TYR A 243 29.50 -9.82 15.43
N VAL A 244 29.90 -9.68 16.70
CA VAL A 244 31.18 -10.17 17.22
C VAL A 244 31.00 -11.50 17.95
N GLY A 245 29.94 -11.60 18.75
CA GLY A 245 29.67 -12.82 19.50
C GLY A 245 28.75 -12.64 20.71
N ASN A 246 28.51 -13.77 21.37
CA ASN A 246 27.76 -13.89 22.61
C ASN A 246 28.46 -14.88 23.57
N LYS A 247 27.83 -15.22 24.70
CA LYS A 247 28.40 -16.10 25.74
C LYS A 247 28.81 -17.51 25.27
N TYR A 248 28.28 -17.99 24.13
CA TYR A 248 28.52 -19.35 23.63
C TYR A 248 29.53 -19.42 22.47
N GLY A 249 30.04 -18.28 22.00
CA GLY A 249 31.06 -18.21 20.95
C GLY A 249 30.69 -17.31 19.77
N SER A 250 31.72 -16.83 19.07
CA SER A 250 31.64 -15.98 17.88
C SER A 250 30.99 -16.74 16.72
N GLY A 251 29.84 -16.28 16.25
CA GLY A 251 29.19 -16.83 15.05
C GLY A 251 29.99 -16.47 13.80
N GLY A 252 30.69 -17.45 13.23
CA GLY A 252 31.47 -17.31 12.01
C GLY A 252 30.60 -17.16 10.76
N SER A 253 30.82 -16.07 10.03
CA SER A 253 30.96 -16.03 8.56
C SER A 253 31.58 -14.68 8.19
N VAL A 254 32.88 -14.57 8.45
CA VAL A 254 33.73 -13.63 7.70
C VAL A 254 34.02 -14.33 6.40
N SER A 255 33.29 -13.97 5.35
CA SER A 255 33.71 -14.25 3.98
C SER A 255 35.04 -13.56 3.76
N ASP A 256 36.04 -14.36 3.40
CA ASP A 256 37.31 -13.89 2.88
C ASP A 256 37.08 -12.92 1.72
N GLN A 257 37.60 -11.70 1.84
CA GLN A 257 37.96 -10.85 0.72
C GLN A 257 39.26 -10.11 1.07
N GLU A 258 40.36 -10.80 0.76
CA GLU A 258 41.48 -10.28 -0.03
C GLU A 258 41.88 -8.81 0.23
N SER A 259 42.83 -8.62 1.15
CA SER A 259 43.71 -7.45 1.11
C SER A 259 44.97 -7.83 0.34
N ASN A 260 45.03 -7.28 -0.86
CA ASN A 260 46.17 -7.26 -1.75
C ASN A 260 47.37 -6.55 -1.09
N SER A 261 48.44 -7.28 -0.79
CA SER A 261 49.85 -6.83 -0.80
C SER A 261 50.79 -8.04 -0.69
#